data_AF-A0A085F9U8-F1
#
_entry.id   AF-A0A085F9U8-F1
#
_cell.length_a   1.000
_cell.length_b   1.000
_cell.length_c   1.000
_cell.angle_alpha   90.00
_cell.angle_beta   90.00
_cell.angle_gamma   90.00
#
_symmetry.space_group_name_H-M   'P 1'
#
loop_
_entity.id
_entity.type
_entity.pdbx_description
1 polymer ?
#
loop_
_entity_poly.entity_id
_entity_poly.type
_entity_poly.pdbx_seq_one_letter_code
_entity_poly.pdbx_strand_id
1 'polypeptide(L)'
;MRVFVTGATGFVGSATVRDLLVHGHEVLGLVRSQKGEEQLERAGAKALSGDLEMPGALRAGVAETDAVIHAGFVHDFTRFGEACAIDRAAIETIGEAVGTSGKPLVVTAGVAFLDTAGDIANENDHAFAPSDQYPRASEAAAAALIEAGIPTAIMRLPPSVHGAGDHGFVPMLIDIARRTGVSAFIGEGDNLWPAVHVADAAGAYRLAVEKGPSAATYHAVAEEGVPFSAIAQAISTGLGVPCVSMDETTAKAHFGWFYGFAAIGQRTSSGRTQQLLGWHAVGETLLQDIARAGYF
;
A
#
# COMPACT_ATOMS: atom_id res chain seq x y z
N MET A 1 -19.36 -11.04 6.19
CA MET A 1 -18.74 -11.88 5.14
C MET A 1 -17.48 -12.52 5.71
N ARG A 2 -17.03 -13.66 5.17
CA ARG A 2 -15.70 -14.20 5.42
C ARG A 2 -14.73 -13.70 4.35
N VAL A 3 -13.63 -13.06 4.74
CA VAL A 3 -12.69 -12.41 3.82
C VAL A 3 -11.32 -13.09 3.88
N PHE A 4 -10.79 -13.51 2.74
CA PHE A 4 -9.42 -14.02 2.62
C PHE A 4 -8.45 -12.85 2.43
N VAL A 5 -7.44 -12.75 3.29
CA VAL A 5 -6.46 -11.65 3.27
C VAL A 5 -5.05 -12.22 3.11
N THR A 6 -4.37 -11.87 2.01
CA THR A 6 -2.92 -12.08 1.91
C THR A 6 -2.18 -10.90 2.54
N GLY A 7 -0.97 -11.14 3.08
CA GLY A 7 -0.26 -10.10 3.83
C GLY A 7 -0.94 -9.70 5.14
N ALA A 8 -1.81 -10.56 5.68
CA ALA A 8 -2.68 -10.29 6.84
C ALA A 8 -1.93 -9.89 8.13
N THR A 9 -0.64 -10.18 8.22
CA THR A 9 0.23 -9.85 9.36
C THR A 9 1.17 -8.66 9.09
N GLY A 10 1.16 -8.12 7.87
CA GLY A 10 1.92 -6.92 7.47
C GLY A 10 1.27 -5.62 7.93
N PHE A 11 1.89 -4.48 7.58
CA PHE A 11 1.44 -3.16 8.05
C PHE A 11 -0.02 -2.86 7.66
N VAL A 12 -0.29 -2.75 6.36
CA VAL A 12 -1.63 -2.50 5.82
C VAL A 12 -2.56 -3.67 6.11
N GLY A 13 -2.10 -4.90 5.84
CA GLY A 13 -2.94 -6.09 6.00
C GLY A 13 -3.44 -6.28 7.43
N SER A 14 -2.62 -6.06 8.45
CA SER A 14 -3.06 -6.20 9.85
C SER A 14 -4.05 -5.11 10.27
N ALA A 15 -3.94 -3.89 9.72
CA ALA A 15 -4.95 -2.86 9.92
C ALA A 15 -6.27 -3.23 9.23
N THR A 16 -6.21 -3.76 8.00
CA THR A 16 -7.37 -4.27 7.28
C THR A 16 -8.04 -5.43 8.01
N VAL A 17 -7.29 -6.37 8.58
CA VAL A 17 -7.83 -7.45 9.43
C VAL A 17 -8.59 -6.87 10.61
N ARG A 18 -8.00 -5.91 11.35
CA ARG A 18 -8.67 -5.28 12.50
C ARG A 18 -9.95 -4.56 12.08
N ASP A 19 -9.91 -3.78 11.00
CA ASP A 19 -11.07 -3.04 10.50
C ASP A 19 -12.21 -3.99 10.10
N LEU A 20 -11.90 -5.05 9.35
CA LEU A 20 -12.86 -6.09 8.98
C LEU A 20 -13.55 -6.73 10.20
N LEU A 21 -12.77 -7.13 11.21
CA LEU A 21 -13.29 -7.76 12.42
C LEU A 21 -14.19 -6.82 13.22
N VAL A 22 -13.80 -5.55 13.37
CA VAL A 22 -14.61 -4.52 14.05
C VAL A 22 -15.96 -4.31 13.36
N HIS A 23 -16.00 -4.46 12.03
CA HIS A 23 -17.22 -4.31 11.24
C HIS A 23 -17.98 -5.64 11.05
N GLY A 24 -17.67 -6.68 11.84
CA GLY A 24 -18.44 -7.92 11.87
C GLY A 24 -18.14 -8.92 10.74
N HIS A 25 -17.01 -8.76 10.05
CA HIS A 25 -16.53 -9.75 9.10
C HIS A 25 -15.72 -10.84 9.81
N GLU A 26 -15.70 -12.04 9.23
CA GLU A 26 -14.74 -13.07 9.59
C GLU A 26 -13.51 -12.95 8.69
N VAL A 27 -12.32 -13.19 9.22
CA VAL A 27 -11.07 -13.10 8.45
C VAL A 27 -10.38 -14.46 8.43
N LEU A 28 -9.95 -14.87 7.23
CA LEU A 28 -8.99 -15.93 6.99
C LEU A 28 -7.70 -15.29 6.46
N GLY A 29 -6.67 -15.19 7.28
CA GLY A 29 -5.40 -14.57 6.89
C GLY A 29 -4.35 -15.59 6.49
N LEU A 30 -3.71 -15.39 5.33
CA LEU A 30 -2.56 -16.20 4.90
C LEU A 30 -1.32 -15.87 5.74
N VAL A 31 -0.72 -16.89 6.35
CA VAL A 31 0.47 -16.73 7.20
C VAL A 31 1.51 -17.82 6.96
N ARG A 32 2.78 -17.41 6.91
CA ARG A 32 3.93 -18.30 6.64
C ARG A 32 4.68 -18.76 7.89
N SER A 33 4.24 -18.35 9.08
CA SER A 33 4.96 -18.64 10.33
C SER A 33 4.02 -18.75 11.53
N GLN A 34 4.42 -19.54 12.52
CA GLN A 34 3.71 -19.72 13.79
C GLN A 34 3.47 -18.38 14.51
N LYS A 35 4.46 -17.47 14.48
CA LYS A 35 4.30 -16.12 15.05
C LYS A 35 3.17 -15.34 14.36
N GLY A 36 3.03 -15.50 13.04
CA GLY A 36 1.96 -14.87 12.28
C GLY A 36 0.58 -15.48 12.58
N GLU A 37 0.52 -16.79 12.75
CA GLU A 37 -0.67 -17.50 13.21
C GLU A 37 -1.14 -16.99 14.58
N GLU A 38 -0.25 -16.95 15.57
CA GLU A 38 -0.56 -16.41 16.89
C GLU A 38 -1.01 -14.93 16.83
N GLN A 39 -0.44 -14.13 15.93
CA GLN A 39 -0.83 -12.73 15.75
C GLN A 39 -2.27 -12.62 15.25
N LEU A 40 -2.67 -13.45 14.29
CA LEU A 40 -4.04 -13.46 13.77
C LEU A 40 -5.04 -13.99 14.79
N GLU A 41 -4.70 -15.08 15.48
CA GLU A 41 -5.56 -15.65 16.53
C GLU A 41 -5.79 -14.64 17.65
N ARG A 42 -4.74 -13.93 18.09
CA ARG A 42 -4.85 -12.86 19.08
C ARG A 42 -5.73 -11.69 18.60
N ALA A 43 -5.77 -11.44 17.30
CA ALA A 43 -6.66 -10.43 16.73
C ALA A 43 -8.12 -10.92 16.61
N GLY A 44 -8.38 -12.23 16.73
CA GLY A 44 -9.70 -12.83 16.50
C GLY A 44 -9.92 -13.32 15.07
N ALA A 45 -8.88 -13.39 14.25
CA ALA A 45 -8.92 -13.93 12.89
C ALA A 45 -8.46 -15.40 12.86
N LYS A 46 -8.86 -16.13 11.81
CA LYS A 46 -8.36 -17.48 11.53
C LYS A 46 -7.10 -17.40 10.67
N ALA A 47 -6.12 -18.25 10.96
CA ALA A 47 -4.93 -18.39 10.15
C ALA A 47 -5.11 -19.48 9.08
N LEU A 48 -4.58 -19.24 7.89
CA LEU A 48 -4.33 -20.25 6.87
C LEU A 48 -2.83 -20.34 6.63
N SER A 49 -2.23 -21.47 6.96
CA SER A 49 -0.80 -21.70 6.73
C SER A 49 -0.48 -21.72 5.23
N GLY A 50 0.44 -20.88 4.82
CA GLY A 50 0.94 -20.81 3.45
C GLY A 50 1.64 -19.48 3.15
N ASP A 51 2.18 -19.37 1.94
CA ASP A 51 2.73 -18.14 1.41
C ASP A 51 2.26 -17.89 -0.04
N LEU A 52 2.73 -16.81 -0.64
CA LEU A 52 2.36 -16.40 -1.99
C LEU A 52 2.86 -17.37 -3.08
N GLU A 53 3.83 -18.23 -2.75
CA GLU A 53 4.41 -19.23 -3.66
C GLU A 53 3.71 -20.59 -3.54
N MET A 54 2.67 -20.69 -2.71
CA MET A 54 1.86 -21.88 -2.52
C MET A 54 0.47 -21.75 -3.17
N PRO A 55 0.32 -21.99 -4.49
CA PRO A 55 -0.97 -21.89 -5.18
C PRO A 55 -2.10 -22.68 -4.53
N GLY A 56 -1.80 -23.84 -3.94
CA GLY A 56 -2.79 -24.64 -3.21
C GLY A 56 -3.40 -23.90 -2.02
N ALA A 57 -2.59 -23.19 -1.24
CA ALA A 57 -3.05 -22.39 -0.11
C ALA A 57 -3.86 -21.16 -0.58
N LEU A 58 -3.40 -20.49 -1.66
CA LEU A 58 -4.14 -19.37 -2.25
C LEU A 58 -5.53 -19.82 -2.74
N ARG A 59 -5.61 -20.93 -3.50
CA ARG A 59 -6.88 -21.49 -3.99
C ARG A 59 -7.80 -21.91 -2.84
N ALA A 60 -7.25 -22.53 -1.79
CA ALA A 60 -8.01 -22.91 -0.59
C ALA A 60 -8.61 -21.67 0.11
N GLY A 61 -7.80 -20.62 0.30
CA GLY A 61 -8.24 -19.35 0.87
C GLY A 61 -9.40 -18.73 0.10
N VAL A 62 -9.30 -18.69 -1.24
CA VAL A 62 -10.39 -18.20 -2.10
C VAL A 62 -11.63 -19.10 -2.03
N ALA A 63 -11.47 -20.42 -2.01
CA ALA A 63 -12.59 -21.37 -1.96
C ALA A 63 -13.41 -21.22 -0.67
N GLU A 64 -12.75 -20.98 0.46
CA GLU A 64 -13.33 -20.94 1.79
C GLU A 64 -13.99 -19.60 2.20
N THR A 65 -13.88 -18.57 1.36
CA THR A 65 -14.26 -17.19 1.71
C THR A 65 -15.18 -16.56 0.67
N ASP A 66 -15.80 -15.43 1.02
CA ASP A 66 -16.75 -14.70 0.19
C ASP A 66 -16.11 -13.55 -0.60
N ALA A 67 -14.94 -13.09 -0.16
CA ALA A 67 -14.21 -11.97 -0.75
C ALA A 67 -12.69 -12.12 -0.51
N VAL A 68 -11.88 -11.45 -1.33
CA VAL A 68 -10.42 -11.53 -1.26
C VAL A 68 -9.79 -10.14 -1.25
N ILE A 69 -8.85 -9.92 -0.34
CA ILE A 69 -7.97 -8.74 -0.33
C ILE A 69 -6.53 -9.23 -0.44
N HIS A 70 -5.88 -8.88 -1.56
CA HIS A 70 -4.46 -9.15 -1.77
C HIS A 70 -3.63 -7.94 -1.34
N ALA A 71 -3.11 -7.98 -0.12
CA ALA A 71 -2.21 -6.96 0.46
C ALA A 71 -0.79 -7.50 0.73
N GLY A 72 -0.51 -8.76 0.34
CA GLY A 72 0.81 -9.36 0.48
C GLY A 72 1.76 -8.99 -0.65
N PHE A 73 2.98 -8.60 -0.30
CA PHE A 73 4.10 -8.45 -1.23
C PHE A 73 5.38 -8.94 -0.54
N VAL A 74 6.31 -9.54 -1.28
CA VAL A 74 7.61 -9.94 -0.72
C VAL A 74 8.51 -8.69 -0.63
N HIS A 75 8.65 -8.12 0.56
CA HIS A 75 9.46 -6.91 0.80
C HIS A 75 10.97 -7.19 0.91
N ASP A 76 11.51 -8.02 0.02
CA ASP A 76 12.96 -8.17 -0.18
C ASP A 76 13.37 -7.44 -1.47
N PHE A 77 13.75 -6.16 -1.32
CA PHE A 77 14.15 -5.32 -2.44
C PHE A 77 15.49 -5.72 -3.07
N THR A 78 16.29 -6.61 -2.43
CA THR A 78 17.50 -7.17 -3.05
C THR A 78 17.15 -8.17 -4.16
N ARG A 79 15.94 -8.74 -4.11
CA ARG A 79 15.38 -9.69 -5.08
C ARG A 79 14.09 -9.14 -5.70
N PHE A 80 14.05 -7.82 -5.96
CA PHE A 80 12.82 -7.13 -6.34
C PHE A 80 12.12 -7.73 -7.56
N GLY A 81 12.86 -8.11 -8.61
CA GLY A 81 12.29 -8.76 -9.80
C GLY A 81 11.60 -10.09 -9.48
N GLU A 82 12.18 -10.90 -8.59
CA GLU A 82 11.59 -12.15 -8.14
C GLU A 82 10.36 -11.92 -7.26
N ALA A 83 10.42 -10.96 -6.33
CA ALA A 83 9.28 -10.54 -5.54
C ALA A 83 8.09 -10.10 -6.43
N CYS A 84 8.37 -9.39 -7.52
CA CYS A 84 7.36 -8.99 -8.50
C CYS A 84 6.78 -10.18 -9.27
N ALA A 85 7.60 -11.19 -9.60
CA ALA A 85 7.13 -12.40 -10.27
C ALA A 85 6.24 -13.25 -9.34
N ILE A 86 6.62 -13.40 -8.07
CA ILE A 86 5.82 -14.08 -7.04
C ILE A 86 4.47 -13.38 -6.86
N ASP A 87 4.49 -12.06 -6.72
CA ASP A 87 3.28 -11.25 -6.57
C ASP A 87 2.33 -11.40 -7.75
N ARG A 88 2.85 -11.29 -8.98
CA ARG A 88 2.08 -11.53 -10.21
C ARG A 88 1.45 -12.93 -10.23
N ALA A 89 2.24 -13.96 -9.98
CA ALA A 89 1.76 -15.35 -9.99
C ALA A 89 0.69 -15.60 -8.92
N ALA A 90 0.81 -14.96 -7.76
CA ALA A 90 -0.19 -15.02 -6.70
C ALA A 90 -1.50 -14.35 -7.13
N ILE A 91 -1.44 -13.15 -7.73
CA ILE A 91 -2.62 -12.44 -8.24
C ILE A 91 -3.32 -13.25 -9.33
N GLU A 92 -2.57 -13.81 -10.30
CA GLU A 92 -3.11 -14.68 -11.34
C GLU A 92 -3.78 -15.92 -10.74
N THR A 93 -3.14 -16.59 -9.77
CA THR A 93 -3.70 -17.76 -9.08
C THR A 93 -4.98 -17.43 -8.31
N ILE A 94 -5.00 -16.32 -7.59
CA ILE A 94 -6.17 -15.85 -6.85
C ILE A 94 -7.30 -15.50 -7.82
N GLY A 95 -7.00 -14.77 -8.89
CA GLY A 95 -7.96 -14.40 -9.94
C GLY A 95 -8.59 -15.61 -10.62
N GLU A 96 -7.79 -16.60 -11.01
CA GLU A 96 -8.28 -17.88 -11.55
C GLU A 96 -9.21 -18.61 -10.57
N ALA A 97 -8.87 -18.60 -9.27
CA ALA A 97 -9.67 -19.24 -8.24
C ALA A 97 -10.98 -18.50 -7.97
N VAL A 98 -10.99 -17.17 -8.10
CA VAL A 98 -12.21 -16.36 -8.05
C VAL A 98 -13.09 -16.68 -9.27
N GLY A 99 -12.50 -16.71 -10.46
CA GLY A 99 -13.18 -17.08 -11.71
C GLY A 99 -14.51 -16.38 -11.89
N THR A 100 -15.57 -17.15 -12.14
CA THR A 100 -16.95 -16.65 -12.32
C THR A 100 -17.80 -16.69 -11.06
N SER A 101 -17.20 -16.91 -9.88
CA SER A 101 -17.93 -17.04 -8.61
C SER A 101 -18.62 -15.75 -8.15
N GLY A 102 -18.25 -14.60 -8.73
CA GLY A 102 -18.77 -13.28 -8.34
C GLY A 102 -18.14 -12.72 -7.05
N LYS A 103 -17.20 -13.43 -6.42
CA LYS A 103 -16.51 -12.99 -5.20
C LYS A 103 -15.62 -11.77 -5.48
N PRO A 104 -15.77 -10.63 -4.79
CA PRO A 104 -14.94 -9.47 -5.05
C PRO A 104 -13.48 -9.72 -4.65
N LEU A 105 -12.57 -9.34 -5.54
CA LEU A 105 -11.13 -9.34 -5.33
C LEU A 105 -10.61 -7.90 -5.33
N VAL A 106 -9.88 -7.50 -4.29
CA VAL A 106 -9.15 -6.22 -4.26
C VAL A 106 -7.66 -6.49 -4.27
N VAL A 107 -6.95 -5.97 -5.26
CA VAL A 107 -5.50 -6.11 -5.42
C VAL A 107 -4.80 -4.81 -5.07
N THR A 108 -3.76 -4.87 -4.25
CA THR A 108 -2.99 -3.69 -3.85
C THR A 108 -2.01 -3.26 -4.93
N ALA A 109 -1.99 -1.97 -5.22
CA ALA A 109 -1.01 -1.30 -6.08
C ALA A 109 -0.54 0.01 -5.41
N GLY A 110 0.28 0.80 -6.11
CA GLY A 110 0.78 2.09 -5.60
C GLY A 110 0.63 3.21 -6.61
N VAL A 111 0.53 4.45 -6.13
CA VAL A 111 0.36 5.64 -6.99
C VAL A 111 1.68 6.21 -7.53
N ALA A 112 2.82 5.60 -7.21
CA ALA A 112 4.16 6.17 -7.42
C ALA A 112 4.54 6.44 -8.90
N PHE A 113 3.86 5.82 -9.88
CA PHE A 113 4.19 5.89 -11.30
C PHE A 113 2.93 5.83 -12.17
N LEU A 114 2.13 6.90 -12.17
CA LEU A 114 0.95 7.00 -13.02
C LEU A 114 1.24 7.90 -14.23
N ASP A 115 0.82 7.44 -15.42
CA ASP A 115 0.77 8.24 -16.63
C ASP A 115 -0.38 9.24 -16.51
N THR A 116 -0.07 10.37 -15.89
CA THR A 116 -1.06 11.37 -15.51
C THR A 116 -1.19 12.42 -16.60
N ALA A 117 -2.39 12.60 -17.14
CA ALA A 117 -2.65 13.58 -18.20
C ALA A 117 -2.74 15.05 -17.73
N GLY A 118 -2.71 15.30 -16.42
CA GLY A 118 -2.87 16.62 -15.80
C GLY A 118 -2.10 16.81 -14.49
N ASP A 119 -2.39 17.90 -13.78
CA ASP A 119 -1.62 18.30 -12.58
C ASP A 119 -1.90 17.44 -11.33
N ILE A 120 -2.99 16.67 -11.32
CA ILE A 120 -3.40 15.80 -10.22
C ILE A 120 -3.84 14.45 -10.79
N ALA A 121 -3.19 13.38 -10.33
CA ALA A 121 -3.55 12.02 -10.69
C ALA A 121 -4.89 11.62 -10.05
N ASN A 122 -5.69 10.82 -10.75
CA ASN A 122 -6.99 10.32 -10.32
C ASN A 122 -7.17 8.85 -10.75
N GLU A 123 -8.27 8.25 -10.33
CA GLU A 123 -8.51 6.81 -10.51
C GLU A 123 -8.67 6.36 -11.97
N ASN A 124 -8.82 7.28 -12.92
CA ASN A 124 -8.87 6.96 -14.35
C ASN A 124 -7.49 6.99 -15.03
N ASP A 125 -6.45 7.51 -14.36
CA ASP A 125 -5.10 7.52 -14.93
C ASP A 125 -4.51 6.11 -14.92
N HIS A 126 -3.70 5.79 -15.92
CA HIS A 126 -3.13 4.48 -16.10
C HIS A 126 -1.77 4.37 -15.40
N ALA A 127 -1.43 3.21 -14.83
CA ALA A 127 -0.06 2.96 -14.45
C ALA A 127 0.80 2.69 -15.70
N PHE A 128 2.07 3.05 -15.63
CA PHE A 128 3.03 2.62 -16.64
C PHE A 128 3.14 1.09 -16.67
N ALA A 129 3.33 0.54 -17.87
CA ALA A 129 3.57 -0.88 -18.02
C ALA A 129 4.84 -1.32 -17.28
N PRO A 130 4.88 -2.56 -16.73
CA PRO A 130 6.09 -3.11 -16.14
C PRO A 130 7.27 -3.05 -17.12
N SER A 131 8.46 -2.76 -16.61
CA SER A 131 9.69 -2.63 -17.40
C SER A 131 10.89 -3.21 -16.63
N ASP A 132 12.04 -3.32 -17.31
CA ASP A 132 13.29 -3.73 -16.65
C ASP A 132 13.70 -2.81 -15.50
N GLN A 133 13.29 -1.53 -15.55
CA GLN A 133 13.58 -0.53 -14.50
C GLN A 133 12.58 -0.59 -13.34
N TYR A 134 11.35 -1.02 -13.62
CA TYR A 134 10.30 -1.18 -12.62
C TYR A 134 9.45 -2.42 -12.94
N PRO A 135 9.88 -3.62 -12.50
CA PRO A 135 9.25 -4.89 -12.89
C PRO A 135 7.94 -5.20 -12.15
N ARG A 136 7.49 -4.33 -11.23
CA ARG A 136 6.27 -4.58 -10.46
C ARG A 136 5.06 -4.61 -11.37
N ALA A 137 4.34 -5.73 -11.34
CA ALA A 137 3.23 -6.03 -12.24
C ALA A 137 1.89 -6.27 -11.52
N SER A 138 1.77 -5.90 -10.23
CA SER A 138 0.55 -6.11 -9.43
C SER A 138 -0.69 -5.51 -10.12
N GLU A 139 -0.54 -4.27 -10.58
CA GLU A 139 -1.63 -3.55 -11.24
C GLU A 139 -1.92 -4.12 -12.63
N ALA A 140 -0.89 -4.43 -13.42
CA ALA A 140 -1.07 -5.04 -14.74
C ALA A 140 -1.74 -6.41 -14.65
N ALA A 141 -1.39 -7.23 -13.64
CA ALA A 141 -2.03 -8.51 -13.39
C ALA A 141 -3.51 -8.34 -13.02
N ALA A 142 -3.82 -7.40 -12.11
CA ALA A 142 -5.21 -7.10 -11.75
C ALA A 142 -6.02 -6.54 -12.92
N ALA A 143 -5.44 -5.67 -13.75
CA ALA A 143 -6.07 -5.14 -14.95
C ALA A 143 -6.42 -6.26 -15.95
N ALA A 144 -5.54 -7.24 -16.14
CA ALA A 144 -5.83 -8.41 -16.97
C ALA A 144 -7.01 -9.24 -16.43
N LEU A 145 -7.15 -9.36 -15.10
CA LEU A 145 -8.32 -10.01 -14.48
C LEU A 145 -9.61 -9.22 -14.74
N ILE A 146 -9.56 -7.89 -14.65
CA ILE A 146 -10.69 -6.99 -14.96
C ILE A 146 -11.11 -7.14 -16.42
N GLU A 147 -10.16 -7.13 -17.35
CA GLU A 147 -10.41 -7.35 -18.79
C GLU A 147 -11.02 -8.71 -19.08
N ALA A 148 -10.64 -9.74 -18.30
CA ALA A 148 -11.22 -11.08 -18.37
C ALA A 148 -12.62 -11.19 -17.72
N GLY A 149 -13.16 -10.11 -17.16
CA GLY A 149 -14.47 -10.07 -16.52
C GLY A 149 -14.51 -10.67 -15.11
N ILE A 150 -13.36 -10.90 -14.49
CA ILE A 150 -13.27 -11.34 -13.09
C ILE A 150 -13.56 -10.12 -12.20
N PRO A 151 -14.40 -10.25 -11.14
CA PRO A 151 -14.81 -9.15 -10.26
C PRO A 151 -13.65 -8.63 -9.40
N THR A 152 -12.75 -7.88 -10.02
CA THR A 152 -11.50 -7.38 -9.46
C THR A 152 -11.51 -5.85 -9.41
N ALA A 153 -10.91 -5.29 -8.37
CA ALA A 153 -10.60 -3.87 -8.28
C ALA A 153 -9.14 -3.69 -7.81
N ILE A 154 -8.52 -2.61 -8.27
CA ILE A 154 -7.19 -2.18 -7.87
C ILE A 154 -7.33 -1.15 -6.76
N MET A 155 -6.66 -1.36 -5.63
CA MET A 155 -6.52 -0.35 -4.56
C MET A 155 -5.11 0.22 -4.60
N ARG A 156 -4.96 1.46 -5.08
CA ARG A 156 -3.67 2.15 -5.09
C ARG A 156 -3.45 2.87 -3.77
N LEU A 157 -2.28 2.63 -3.17
CA LEU A 157 -1.83 3.27 -1.95
C LEU A 157 -0.79 4.38 -2.25
N PRO A 158 -0.76 5.45 -1.45
CA PRO A 158 0.29 6.46 -1.52
C PRO A 158 1.65 5.90 -1.08
N PRO A 159 2.76 6.58 -1.44
CA PRO A 159 4.09 6.26 -0.91
C PRO A 159 4.15 6.35 0.62
N SER A 160 3.31 7.20 1.21
CA SER A 160 3.22 7.44 2.65
C SER A 160 1.91 6.92 3.25
N VAL A 161 1.73 5.59 3.22
CA VAL A 161 0.81 4.95 4.17
C VAL A 161 1.49 4.98 5.53
N HIS A 162 0.94 5.73 6.47
CA HIS A 162 1.61 6.05 7.74
C HIS A 162 0.78 5.61 8.95
N GLY A 163 1.40 5.55 10.12
CA GLY A 163 0.77 5.15 11.37
C GLY A 163 1.72 4.36 12.27
N ALA A 164 1.30 4.12 13.52
CA ALA A 164 2.10 3.34 14.48
C ALA A 164 2.48 1.94 13.94
N GLY A 165 3.78 1.63 13.98
CA GLY A 165 4.34 0.37 13.46
C GLY A 165 4.69 0.39 11.97
N ASP A 166 4.64 1.55 11.32
CA ASP A 166 5.13 1.74 9.96
C ASP A 166 6.62 1.33 9.85
N HIS A 167 6.94 0.72 8.73
CA HIS A 167 8.28 0.30 8.31
C HIS A 167 8.52 0.55 6.81
N GLY A 168 7.70 1.43 6.22
CA GLY A 168 7.76 1.89 4.85
C GLY A 168 8.63 3.14 4.69
N PHE A 169 8.18 4.06 3.85
CA PHE A 169 9.03 5.15 3.34
C PHE A 169 9.34 6.22 4.39
N VAL A 170 8.41 6.54 5.28
CA VAL A 170 8.61 7.54 6.33
C VAL A 170 9.70 7.08 7.33
N PRO A 171 9.64 5.86 7.89
CA PRO A 171 10.73 5.27 8.66
C PRO A 171 12.08 5.23 7.93
N MET A 172 12.09 4.93 6.63
CA MET A 172 13.34 4.94 5.84
C MET A 172 13.98 6.33 5.79
N LEU A 173 13.18 7.39 5.62
CA LEU A 173 13.66 8.77 5.68
C LEU A 173 14.21 9.12 7.07
N ILE A 174 13.50 8.70 8.13
CA ILE A 174 13.94 8.88 9.53
C ILE A 174 15.28 8.17 9.78
N ASP A 175 15.43 6.94 9.30
CA ASP A 175 16.67 6.16 9.46
C ASP A 175 17.83 6.74 8.64
N ILE A 176 17.58 7.30 7.46
CA ILE A 176 18.59 8.05 6.71
C ILE A 176 19.01 9.28 7.51
N ALA A 177 18.05 10.05 8.04
CA ALA A 177 18.36 11.25 8.82
C ALA A 177 19.11 10.93 10.11
N ARG A 178 18.74 9.86 10.81
CA ARG A 178 19.42 9.37 12.02
C ARG A 178 20.86 8.94 11.72
N ARG A 179 21.11 8.24 10.61
CA ARG A 179 22.45 7.77 10.23
C ARG A 179 23.37 8.88 9.74
N THR A 180 22.83 9.85 9.01
CA THR A 180 23.61 10.93 8.40
C THR A 180 23.72 12.17 9.29
N GLY A 181 22.86 12.28 10.31
CA GLY A 181 22.76 13.46 11.17
C GLY A 181 22.09 14.66 10.49
N VAL A 182 21.38 14.46 9.38
CA VAL A 182 20.71 15.51 8.59
C VAL A 182 19.41 14.97 8.02
N SER A 183 18.30 15.69 8.20
CA SER A 183 17.10 15.46 7.39
C SER A 183 17.19 16.36 6.15
N ALA A 184 16.94 15.82 4.96
CA ALA A 184 17.19 16.55 3.72
C ALA A 184 15.98 16.56 2.78
N PHE A 185 15.95 17.51 1.85
CA PHE A 185 15.03 17.58 0.72
C PHE A 185 15.76 18.09 -0.54
N ILE A 186 15.18 17.88 -1.72
CA ILE A 186 15.82 18.17 -3.01
C ILE A 186 15.36 19.54 -3.53
N GLY A 187 16.30 20.44 -3.85
CA GLY A 187 15.98 21.79 -4.31
C GLY A 187 15.08 22.51 -3.30
N GLU A 188 13.93 23.03 -3.73
CA GLU A 188 12.95 23.67 -2.85
C GLU A 188 12.08 22.67 -2.05
N GLY A 189 12.11 21.37 -2.41
CA GLY A 189 11.32 20.33 -1.75
C GLY A 189 9.82 20.41 -2.04
N ASP A 190 9.46 21.01 -3.16
CA ASP A 190 8.08 21.19 -3.64
C ASP A 190 7.47 19.92 -4.25
N ASN A 191 8.22 18.81 -4.31
CA ASN A 191 7.64 17.54 -4.71
C ASN A 191 6.62 17.09 -3.65
N LEU A 192 5.45 16.66 -4.12
CA LEU A 192 4.29 16.39 -3.27
C LEU A 192 4.08 14.89 -3.13
N TRP A 193 4.08 14.43 -1.88
CA TRP A 193 3.76 13.04 -1.53
C TRP A 193 2.31 12.92 -1.08
N PRO A 194 1.44 12.19 -1.78
CA PRO A 194 0.13 11.86 -1.24
C PRO A 194 0.31 10.98 0.00
N ALA A 195 -0.65 11.02 0.92
CA ALA A 195 -0.59 10.32 2.19
C ALA A 195 -1.94 9.75 2.63
N VAL A 196 -1.89 8.72 3.47
CA VAL A 196 -3.07 8.15 4.14
C VAL A 196 -2.66 7.50 5.45
N HIS A 197 -3.46 7.69 6.49
CA HIS A 197 -3.28 6.92 7.71
C HIS A 197 -3.72 5.46 7.49
N VAL A 198 -2.97 4.49 8.00
CA VAL A 198 -3.16 3.06 7.73
C VAL A 198 -4.57 2.56 8.12
N ALA A 199 -5.20 3.16 9.13
CA ALA A 199 -6.58 2.84 9.52
C ALA A 199 -7.60 3.31 8.48
N ASP A 200 -7.39 4.46 7.83
CA ASP A 200 -8.28 4.94 6.77
C ASP A 200 -8.12 4.09 5.50
N ALA A 201 -6.89 3.69 5.18
CA ALA A 201 -6.62 2.76 4.08
C ALA A 201 -7.35 1.43 4.29
N ALA A 202 -7.30 0.86 5.50
CA ALA A 202 -8.04 -0.35 5.87
C ALA A 202 -9.54 -0.22 5.61
N GLY A 203 -10.14 0.91 5.99
CA GLY A 203 -11.55 1.22 5.71
C GLY A 203 -11.88 1.25 4.22
N ALA A 204 -10.98 1.76 3.38
CA ALA A 204 -11.17 1.74 1.92
C ALA A 204 -11.19 0.32 1.37
N TYR A 205 -10.31 -0.57 1.83
CA TYR A 205 -10.31 -1.99 1.44
C TYR A 205 -11.61 -2.68 1.82
N ARG A 206 -12.08 -2.50 3.06
CA ARG A 206 -13.34 -3.08 3.54
C ARG A 206 -14.52 -2.61 2.68
N LEU A 207 -14.65 -1.30 2.47
CA LEU A 207 -15.75 -0.74 1.67
C LEU A 207 -15.70 -1.23 0.21
N ALA A 208 -14.51 -1.40 -0.36
CA ALA A 208 -14.36 -1.94 -1.72
C ALA A 208 -14.86 -3.38 -1.84
N VAL A 209 -14.58 -4.26 -0.86
CA VAL A 209 -15.12 -5.62 -0.87
C VAL A 209 -16.61 -5.69 -0.50
N GLU A 210 -17.10 -4.84 0.39
CA GLU A 210 -18.53 -4.78 0.76
C GLU A 210 -19.41 -4.35 -0.41
N LYS A 211 -18.98 -3.36 -1.19
CA LYS A 211 -19.74 -2.88 -2.36
C LYS A 211 -19.54 -3.75 -3.60
N GLY A 212 -18.49 -4.56 -3.62
CA GLY A 212 -17.97 -5.20 -4.83
C GLY A 212 -17.28 -4.20 -5.77
N PRO A 213 -16.60 -4.68 -6.82
CA PRO A 213 -15.83 -3.87 -7.76
C PRO A 213 -16.74 -3.01 -8.65
N SER A 214 -17.31 -1.96 -8.06
CA SER A 214 -18.12 -0.95 -8.77
C SER A 214 -17.28 -0.03 -9.65
N ALA A 215 -15.95 -0.09 -9.50
CA ALA A 215 -14.97 0.51 -10.39
C ALA A 215 -13.72 -0.40 -10.49
N ALA A 216 -12.98 -0.23 -11.58
CA ALA A 216 -11.71 -0.92 -11.81
C ALA A 216 -10.61 -0.52 -10.82
N THR A 217 -10.63 0.75 -10.36
CA THR A 217 -9.56 1.34 -9.57
C THR A 217 -10.12 2.24 -8.47
N TYR A 218 -9.50 2.17 -7.29
CA TYR A 218 -9.70 3.03 -6.15
C TYR A 218 -8.35 3.56 -5.65
N HIS A 219 -8.36 4.75 -5.05
CA HIS A 219 -7.22 5.38 -4.39
C HIS A 219 -7.53 5.53 -2.90
N ALA A 220 -6.75 4.86 -2.06
CA ALA A 220 -6.78 5.11 -0.60
C ALA A 220 -5.84 6.27 -0.28
N VAL A 221 -6.23 7.49 -0.64
CA VAL A 221 -5.45 8.72 -0.42
C VAL A 221 -6.27 9.74 0.37
N ALA A 222 -5.76 10.17 1.53
CA ALA A 222 -6.41 11.15 2.41
C ALA A 222 -5.90 12.56 2.13
N GLU A 223 -4.58 12.72 1.98
CA GLU A 223 -3.92 13.97 1.64
C GLU A 223 -3.40 13.87 0.22
N GLU A 224 -3.86 14.77 -0.68
CA GLU A 224 -3.50 14.69 -2.10
C GLU A 224 -2.02 14.97 -2.36
N GLY A 225 -1.33 15.64 -1.43
CA GLY A 225 0.07 16.01 -1.57
C GLY A 225 0.60 16.80 -0.38
N VAL A 226 1.54 16.22 0.34
CA VAL A 226 2.31 16.86 1.42
C VAL A 226 3.67 17.27 0.84
N PRO A 227 4.10 18.55 1.00
CA PRO A 227 5.42 18.99 0.56
C PRO A 227 6.52 18.17 1.23
N PHE A 228 7.45 17.65 0.43
CA PHE A 228 8.55 16.85 0.95
C PHE A 228 9.44 17.66 1.91
N SER A 229 9.62 18.97 1.66
CA SER A 229 10.28 19.89 2.59
C SER A 229 9.62 19.91 3.97
N ALA A 230 8.29 19.83 4.04
CA ALA A 230 7.55 19.77 5.31
C ALA A 230 7.75 18.43 6.02
N ILE A 231 7.80 17.31 5.27
CA ILE A 231 8.12 15.98 5.81
C ILE A 231 9.54 15.99 6.41
N ALA A 232 10.53 16.48 5.66
CA ALA A 232 11.91 16.61 6.12
C ALA A 232 12.01 17.51 7.37
N GLN A 233 11.27 18.62 7.40
CA GLN A 233 11.23 19.51 8.56
C GLN A 233 10.63 18.83 9.80
N ALA A 234 9.57 18.04 9.64
CA ALA A 234 8.98 17.28 10.74
C ALA A 234 9.97 16.24 11.30
N ILE A 235 10.67 15.52 10.43
CA ILE A 235 11.73 14.57 10.81
C ILE A 235 12.90 15.27 11.50
N SER A 236 13.38 16.38 10.94
CA SER A 236 14.42 17.22 11.54
C SER A 236 14.06 17.62 12.97
N THR A 237 12.83 18.09 13.16
CA THR A 237 12.33 18.54 14.47
C THR A 237 12.28 17.37 15.46
N GLY A 238 11.78 16.22 15.04
CA GLY A 238 11.64 15.02 15.88
C GLY A 238 12.98 14.41 16.30
N LEU A 239 13.99 14.41 15.42
CA LEU A 239 15.33 13.89 15.71
C LEU A 239 16.28 14.93 16.33
N GLY A 240 15.94 16.23 16.26
CA GLY A 240 16.86 17.30 16.66
C GLY A 240 18.08 17.44 15.75
N VAL A 241 17.92 17.16 14.46
CA VAL A 241 18.99 17.27 13.43
C VAL A 241 18.70 18.41 12.46
N PRO A 242 19.71 19.00 11.78
CA PRO A 242 19.47 20.04 10.77
C PRO A 242 18.57 19.56 9.62
N CYS A 243 17.73 20.47 9.11
CA CYS A 243 16.98 20.30 7.86
C CYS A 243 17.74 21.01 6.72
N VAL A 244 18.08 20.30 5.64
CA VAL A 244 18.98 20.81 4.59
C VAL A 244 18.40 20.61 3.19
N SER A 245 18.37 21.68 2.40
CA SER A 245 18.16 21.60 0.94
C SER A 245 19.42 21.09 0.25
N MET A 246 19.26 20.14 -0.68
CA MET A 246 20.36 19.55 -1.45
C MET A 246 20.12 19.69 -2.95
N ASP A 247 21.20 19.94 -3.69
CA ASP A 247 21.18 19.76 -5.14
C ASP A 247 21.05 18.27 -5.53
N GLU A 248 20.77 18.01 -6.81
CA GLU A 248 20.52 16.66 -7.32
C GLU A 248 21.67 15.69 -7.03
N THR A 249 22.92 16.14 -7.20
CA THR A 249 24.11 15.31 -7.03
C THR A 249 24.29 14.91 -5.57
N THR A 250 24.13 15.87 -4.66
CA THR A 250 24.27 15.67 -3.23
C THR A 250 23.11 14.83 -2.68
N ALA A 251 21.89 15.06 -3.17
CA ALA A 251 20.72 14.27 -2.81
C ALA A 251 20.86 12.79 -3.22
N LYS A 252 21.39 12.50 -4.43
CA LYS A 252 21.67 11.12 -4.87
C LYS A 252 22.62 10.41 -3.92
N ALA A 253 23.66 11.10 -3.46
CA ALA A 253 24.60 10.55 -2.48
C ALA A 253 23.96 10.35 -1.09
N HIS A 254 23.12 11.29 -0.65
CA HIS A 254 22.47 11.26 0.66
C HIS A 254 21.42 10.15 0.77
N PHE A 255 20.51 10.05 -0.20
CA PHE A 255 19.42 9.07 -0.19
C PHE A 255 19.83 7.71 -0.75
N GLY A 256 20.91 7.64 -1.54
CA GLY A 256 21.41 6.41 -2.14
C GLY A 256 20.34 5.73 -3.00
N TRP A 257 20.08 4.45 -2.73
CA TRP A 257 19.05 3.67 -3.44
C TRP A 257 17.63 4.24 -3.29
N PHE A 258 17.37 5.01 -2.22
CA PHE A 258 16.07 5.60 -1.94
C PHE A 258 15.83 6.91 -2.70
N TYR A 259 16.86 7.47 -3.35
CA TYR A 259 16.78 8.74 -4.07
C TYR A 259 15.60 8.78 -5.06
N GLY A 260 15.42 7.70 -5.83
CA GLY A 260 14.34 7.61 -6.82
C GLY A 260 12.96 7.78 -6.21
N PHE A 261 12.74 7.27 -4.98
CA PHE A 261 11.48 7.44 -4.25
C PHE A 261 11.37 8.82 -3.59
N ALA A 262 12.45 9.29 -2.96
CA ALA A 262 12.50 10.64 -2.35
C ALA A 262 12.19 11.76 -3.36
N ALA A 263 12.60 11.58 -4.62
CA ALA A 263 12.36 12.54 -5.70
C ALA A 263 10.96 12.45 -6.33
N ILE A 264 10.13 11.46 -5.98
CA ILE A 264 8.78 11.34 -6.53
C ILE A 264 7.95 12.56 -6.10
N GLY A 265 7.23 13.14 -7.05
CA GLY A 265 6.20 14.14 -6.81
C GLY A 265 5.02 13.88 -7.70
N GLN A 266 3.91 13.40 -7.13
CA GLN A 266 2.69 13.17 -7.89
C GLN A 266 1.48 13.38 -6.98
N ARG A 267 0.88 14.56 -7.08
CA ARG A 267 -0.38 14.83 -6.42
C ARG A 267 -1.42 13.81 -6.87
N THR A 268 -2.15 13.23 -5.94
CA THR A 268 -3.11 12.17 -6.26
C THR A 268 -4.40 12.38 -5.50
N SER A 269 -5.52 12.49 -6.23
CA SER A 269 -6.86 12.61 -5.66
C SER A 269 -7.49 11.24 -5.41
N SER A 270 -8.40 11.17 -4.45
CA SER A 270 -9.28 10.03 -4.16
C SER A 270 -10.75 10.33 -4.40
N GLY A 271 -11.06 11.41 -5.15
CA GLY A 271 -12.42 11.94 -5.29
C GLY A 271 -13.44 10.90 -5.78
N ARG A 272 -13.09 10.04 -6.74
CA ARG A 272 -14.01 8.99 -7.20
C ARG A 272 -14.17 7.89 -6.17
N THR A 273 -13.10 7.53 -5.46
CA THR A 273 -13.15 6.56 -4.37
C THR A 273 -14.10 7.03 -3.27
N GLN A 274 -13.99 8.30 -2.85
CA GLN A 274 -14.90 8.88 -1.87
C GLN A 274 -16.35 8.86 -2.36
N GLN A 275 -16.60 9.25 -3.61
CA GLN A 275 -17.95 9.25 -4.20
C GLN A 275 -18.56 7.84 -4.31
N LEU A 276 -17.80 6.87 -4.81
CA LEU A 276 -18.27 5.52 -5.09
C LEU A 276 -18.39 4.68 -3.83
N LEU A 277 -17.42 4.79 -2.91
CA LEU A 277 -17.39 4.01 -1.69
C LEU A 277 -18.09 4.70 -0.51
N GLY A 278 -18.35 6.01 -0.57
CA GLY A 278 -18.75 6.78 0.61
C GLY A 278 -17.65 6.78 1.68
N TRP A 279 -16.41 6.56 1.25
CA TRP A 279 -15.23 6.53 2.09
C TRP A 279 -14.77 7.96 2.35
N HIS A 280 -14.45 8.28 3.60
CA HIS A 280 -13.86 9.55 4.00
C HIS A 280 -12.79 9.27 5.04
N ALA A 281 -11.58 9.77 4.81
CA ALA A 281 -10.50 9.64 5.78
C ALA A 281 -10.80 10.51 7.01
N VAL A 282 -10.58 9.94 8.19
CA VAL A 282 -10.81 10.60 9.49
C VAL A 282 -9.59 10.50 10.42
N GLY A 283 -8.56 9.77 10.02
CA GLY A 283 -7.29 9.67 10.71
C GLY A 283 -6.52 10.99 10.74
N GLU A 284 -5.43 10.97 11.51
CA GLU A 284 -4.52 12.11 11.57
C GLU A 284 -3.75 12.29 10.26
N THR A 285 -3.30 13.52 10.00
CA THR A 285 -2.47 13.79 8.82
C THR A 285 -1.06 13.24 9.01
N LEU A 286 -0.31 13.08 7.91
CA LEU A 286 1.06 12.57 7.93
C LEU A 286 1.95 13.37 8.87
N LEU A 287 1.88 14.70 8.82
CA LEU A 287 2.73 15.55 9.69
C LEU A 287 2.33 15.46 11.17
N GLN A 288 1.04 15.22 11.46
CA GLN A 288 0.57 14.97 12.82
C GLN A 288 1.07 13.61 13.34
N ASP A 289 1.00 12.58 12.50
CA ASP A 289 1.48 11.22 12.80
C ASP A 289 2.99 11.21 13.05
N ILE A 290 3.80 11.85 12.18
CA ILE A 290 5.26 11.96 12.37
C ILE A 290 5.59 12.52 13.76
N ALA A 291 4.84 13.53 14.21
CA ALA A 291 5.06 14.16 15.50
C ALA A 291 4.63 13.30 16.71
N ARG A 292 3.78 12.28 16.52
CA ARG A 292 3.06 11.59 17.62
C ARG A 292 3.26 10.09 17.70
N ALA A 293 3.49 9.41 16.58
CA ALA A 293 3.48 7.95 16.49
C ALA A 293 4.71 7.24 17.09
N GLY A 294 5.58 7.98 17.78
CA GLY A 294 6.75 7.41 18.45
C GLY A 294 7.85 6.95 17.48
N TYR A 295 7.97 7.61 16.32
CA TYR A 295 9.02 7.33 15.33
C TYR A 295 10.44 7.56 15.84
N PHE A 296 10.61 8.43 16.85
CA PHE A 296 11.90 8.98 17.27
C PHE A 296 12.42 8.34 18.55
#